data_AF-A0A516R8W9-F1
#
_entry.id   AF-A0A516R8W9-F1
#
_cell.length_a   1.000
_cell.length_b   1.000
_cell.length_c   1.000
_cell.angle_alpha   90.00
_cell.angle_beta   90.00
_cell.angle_gamma   90.00
#
_symmetry.space_group_name_H-M   'P 1'
#
loop_
_entity.id
_entity.type
_entity.pdbx_description
1 polymer ?
#
loop_
_entity_poly.entity_id
_entity_poly.type
_entity_poly.pdbx_seq_one_letter_code
_entity_poly.pdbx_strand_id
1 'polypeptide(L)'
;MTYFLDLVHPAAGTALISEWLTGTPERTRAAADAVVEEWAAGEWPRALLSQHVFRATDGTGLLFYAQWTSDEEHLTWARARRGAIVSRVDTLVPGIERPGLHRTRLHRSVVHDGGRPPGALAVTRTAAGAHVAAPGLLAAHIHLTKDGAETFVIEEWSDAAALGTAVRTGGRTSKRYTLHQSLGRC
;
A
#
# COMPACT_ATOMS: atom_id res chain seq x y z
N MET A 1 -13.79 1.28 -9.07
CA MET A 1 -12.56 1.19 -8.25
C MET A 1 -12.09 -0.25 -8.35
N THR A 2 -10.80 -0.50 -8.58
CA THR A 2 -10.23 -1.85 -8.75
C THR A 2 -10.30 -2.62 -7.43
N TYR A 3 -10.65 -3.91 -7.46
CA TYR A 3 -10.60 -4.74 -6.26
C TYR A 3 -9.15 -4.99 -5.85
N PHE A 4 -8.87 -5.05 -4.56
CA PHE A 4 -7.49 -5.24 -4.09
C PHE A 4 -6.89 -6.56 -4.59
N LEU A 5 -7.68 -7.63 -4.69
CA LEU A 5 -7.20 -8.90 -5.22
C LEU A 5 -6.75 -8.83 -6.68
N ASP A 6 -7.27 -7.89 -7.47
CA ASP A 6 -6.80 -7.66 -8.85
C ASP A 6 -5.39 -7.04 -8.87
N LEU A 7 -4.93 -6.48 -7.73
CA LEU A 7 -3.61 -5.92 -7.57
C LEU A 7 -2.60 -6.95 -7.05
N VAL A 8 -3.05 -8.12 -6.59
CA VAL A 8 -2.19 -9.17 -6.02
C VAL A 8 -1.61 -10.05 -7.12
N HIS A 9 -0.30 -10.22 -7.12
CA HIS A 9 0.39 -11.05 -8.10
C HIS A 9 0.61 -12.47 -7.54
N PRO A 10 0.18 -13.55 -8.23
CA PRO A 10 0.22 -14.91 -7.69
C PRO A 10 1.65 -15.42 -7.44
N ALA A 11 2.64 -14.93 -8.20
CA ALA A 11 4.05 -15.28 -8.02
C ALA A 11 4.78 -14.44 -6.95
N ALA A 12 4.09 -13.58 -6.21
CA ALA A 12 4.72 -12.74 -5.19
C ALA A 12 5.25 -13.60 -4.02
N GLY A 13 6.57 -13.58 -3.82
CA GLY A 13 7.19 -14.19 -2.64
C GLY A 13 7.25 -13.25 -1.42
N THR A 14 7.14 -11.94 -1.68
CA THR A 14 7.03 -10.89 -0.66
C THR A 14 6.22 -9.70 -1.18
N ALA A 15 5.46 -9.08 -0.27
CA ALA A 15 4.75 -7.84 -0.50
C ALA A 15 5.28 -6.76 0.45
N LEU A 16 5.73 -5.65 -0.11
CA LEU A 16 6.23 -4.51 0.62
C LEU A 16 5.12 -3.50 0.83
N ILE A 17 4.91 -3.10 2.08
CA ILE A 17 4.01 -2.01 2.47
C ILE A 17 4.87 -0.89 3.03
N SER A 18 4.79 0.31 2.45
CA SER A 18 5.55 1.49 2.91
C SER A 18 4.71 2.74 2.83
N GLU A 19 4.77 3.56 3.89
CA GLU A 19 4.14 4.87 3.91
C GLU A 19 5.19 5.96 3.80
N TRP A 20 4.91 6.98 3.00
CA TRP A 20 5.70 8.21 2.93
C TRP A 20 4.82 9.39 3.33
N LEU A 21 5.25 10.14 4.35
CA LEU A 21 4.53 11.31 4.85
C LEU A 21 5.12 12.56 4.21
N THR A 22 4.29 13.24 3.43
CA THR A 22 4.65 14.38 2.58
C THR A 22 4.10 15.69 3.12
N GLY A 23 3.22 15.64 4.12
CA GLY A 23 2.71 16.78 4.88
C GLY A 23 1.62 17.59 4.18
N THR A 24 1.66 17.77 2.86
CA THR A 24 0.63 18.52 2.11
C THR A 24 0.16 17.80 0.85
N PRO A 25 -1.07 18.09 0.36
CA PRO A 25 -1.60 17.50 -0.88
C PRO A 25 -0.72 17.75 -2.11
N GLU A 26 -0.12 18.93 -2.22
CA GLU A 26 0.75 19.33 -3.34
C GLU A 26 2.04 18.50 -3.32
N ARG A 27 2.66 18.37 -2.14
CA ARG A 27 3.84 17.52 -1.94
C ARG A 27 3.52 16.05 -2.18
N THR A 28 2.36 15.58 -1.76
CA THR A 28 1.86 14.22 -2.04
C THR A 28 1.78 13.96 -3.55
N ARG A 29 1.19 14.91 -4.29
CA ARG A 29 1.07 14.79 -5.75
C ARG A 29 2.44 14.80 -6.42
N ALA A 30 3.30 15.76 -6.06
CA ALA A 30 4.64 15.87 -6.62
C ALA A 30 5.47 14.59 -6.37
N ALA A 31 5.41 14.02 -5.16
CA ALA A 31 6.08 12.75 -4.86
C ALA A 31 5.51 11.57 -5.65
N ALA A 32 4.18 11.47 -5.78
CA ALA A 32 3.54 10.38 -6.51
C ALA A 32 3.92 10.41 -7.99
N ASP A 33 3.82 11.58 -8.62
CA ASP A 33 4.13 11.77 -10.04
C ASP A 33 5.62 11.50 -10.29
N ALA A 34 6.51 11.99 -9.43
CA ALA A 34 7.94 11.71 -9.53
C ALA A 34 8.26 10.21 -9.44
N VAL A 35 7.69 9.47 -8.49
CA VAL A 35 7.94 8.01 -8.40
C VAL A 35 7.45 7.28 -9.65
N VAL A 36 6.29 7.65 -10.18
CA VAL A 36 5.75 7.05 -11.41
C VAL A 36 6.68 7.33 -12.60
N GLU A 37 7.15 8.56 -12.75
CA GLU A 37 8.10 8.94 -13.80
C GLU A 37 9.43 8.19 -13.68
N GLU A 38 9.99 8.06 -12.47
CA GLU A 38 11.25 7.33 -12.26
C GLU A 38 11.11 5.85 -12.61
N TRP A 39 9.98 5.22 -12.29
CA TRP A 39 9.72 3.83 -12.69
C TRP A 39 9.48 3.68 -14.20
N ALA A 40 8.88 4.67 -14.85
CA ALA A 40 8.63 4.66 -16.28
C ALA A 40 9.91 4.91 -17.10
N ALA A 41 10.82 5.74 -16.60
CA ALA A 41 12.10 6.04 -17.24
C ALA A 41 13.17 4.96 -16.99
N GLY A 42 13.09 4.26 -15.86
CA GLY A 42 14.05 3.25 -15.47
C GLY A 42 13.80 1.87 -16.07
N GLU A 43 14.83 1.01 -16.03
CA GLU A 43 14.66 -0.40 -16.35
C GLU A 43 13.86 -1.10 -15.23
N TRP A 44 12.69 -1.64 -15.60
CA TRP A 44 11.85 -2.41 -14.69
C TRP A 44 12.54 -3.73 -14.25
N PRO A 45 12.89 -3.88 -12.96
CA PRO A 45 13.57 -5.07 -12.46
C PRO A 45 12.77 -6.34 -12.75
N ARG A 46 13.43 -7.39 -13.23
CA ARG A 46 12.76 -8.67 -13.53
C ARG A 46 12.07 -9.28 -12.31
N ALA A 47 12.63 -9.06 -11.12
CA ALA A 47 12.10 -9.57 -9.86
C ALA A 47 10.98 -8.70 -9.25
N LEU A 48 10.76 -7.48 -9.76
CA LEU A 48 9.64 -6.63 -9.35
C LEU A 48 8.42 -7.02 -10.19
N LEU A 49 7.40 -7.56 -9.56
CA LEU A 49 6.20 -8.07 -10.22
C LEU A 49 5.17 -6.96 -10.44
N SER A 50 4.99 -6.11 -9.42
CA SER A 50 4.12 -4.93 -9.52
C SER A 50 4.51 -3.87 -8.49
N GLN A 51 4.20 -2.61 -8.78
CA GLN A 51 4.25 -1.50 -7.84
C GLN A 51 2.94 -0.73 -7.94
N HIS A 52 2.22 -0.63 -6.83
CA HIS A 52 1.01 0.17 -6.73
C HIS A 52 1.28 1.37 -5.82
N VAL A 53 0.90 2.55 -6.29
CA VAL A 53 1.03 3.81 -5.56
C VAL A 53 -0.37 4.28 -5.21
N PHE A 54 -0.59 4.55 -3.93
CA PHE A 54 -1.84 5.08 -3.42
C PHE A 54 -1.62 6.43 -2.76
N ARG A 55 -2.59 7.32 -2.90
CA ARG A 55 -2.61 8.61 -2.22
C ARG A 55 -3.56 8.55 -1.04
N ALA A 56 -3.10 9.04 0.11
CA ALA A 56 -3.98 9.21 1.24
C ALA A 56 -5.06 10.25 0.91
N THR A 57 -6.32 9.98 1.24
CA THR A 57 -7.43 10.87 0.91
C THR A 57 -7.43 12.17 1.73
N ASP A 58 -6.70 12.19 2.85
CA ASP A 58 -6.44 13.39 3.65
C ASP A 58 -5.30 14.26 3.10
N GLY A 59 -4.64 13.81 2.02
CA GLY A 59 -3.56 14.52 1.35
C GLY A 59 -2.22 14.51 2.09
N THR A 60 -2.08 13.70 3.16
CA THR A 60 -0.90 13.74 4.05
C THR A 60 0.24 12.81 3.63
N GLY A 61 0.03 11.96 2.61
CA GLY A 61 1.07 11.00 2.22
C GLY A 61 0.67 10.00 1.15
N LEU A 62 1.59 9.07 0.95
CA LEU A 62 1.51 7.96 0.00
C LEU A 62 1.60 6.63 0.73
N LEU A 63 0.98 5.62 0.14
CA LEU A 63 1.20 4.22 0.45
C LEU A 63 1.70 3.50 -0.80
N PHE A 64 2.75 2.72 -0.63
CA PHE A 64 3.31 1.86 -1.66
C PHE A 64 3.00 0.41 -1.31
N TYR A 65 2.43 -0.30 -2.28
CA TYR A 65 2.26 -1.75 -2.24
C TYR A 65 3.06 -2.37 -3.40
N ALA A 66 4.23 -2.92 -3.10
CA ALA A 66 5.14 -3.47 -4.11
C ALA A 66 5.26 -4.98 -3.94
N GLN A 67 5.21 -5.74 -5.03
CA GLN A 67 5.31 -7.20 -4.99
C GLN A 67 6.57 -7.66 -5.68
N TRP A 68 7.38 -8.44 -4.99
CA TRP A 68 8.64 -8.97 -5.50
C TRP A 68 8.63 -10.50 -5.46
N THR A 69 9.44 -11.11 -6.33
CA THR A 69 9.64 -12.56 -6.33
C THR A 69 10.26 -13.06 -5.02
N SER A 70 11.11 -12.27 -4.35
CA SER A 70 11.67 -12.59 -3.04
C SER A 70 12.16 -11.36 -2.27
N ASP A 71 12.36 -11.52 -0.95
CA ASP A 71 12.98 -10.50 -0.10
C ASP A 71 14.42 -10.18 -0.53
N GLU A 72 15.17 -11.21 -0.96
CA GLU A 72 16.57 -11.12 -1.35
C GLU A 72 16.74 -10.31 -2.64
N GLU A 73 15.90 -10.58 -3.64
CA GLU A 73 15.90 -9.84 -4.91
C GLU A 73 15.59 -8.36 -4.69
N HIS A 74 14.57 -8.06 -3.87
CA HIS A 74 14.28 -6.69 -3.48
C HIS A 74 15.47 -6.05 -2.75
N LEU A 75 16.11 -6.76 -1.81
CA LEU A 75 17.26 -6.22 -1.06
C LEU A 75 18.46 -5.92 -1.98
N THR A 76 18.77 -6.84 -2.90
CA THR A 76 19.83 -6.67 -3.90
C THR A 76 19.55 -5.47 -4.78
N TRP A 77 18.33 -5.36 -5.31
CA TRP A 77 17.91 -4.18 -6.07
C TRP A 77 17.99 -2.91 -5.23
N ALA A 78 17.52 -2.95 -3.98
CA ALA A 78 17.41 -1.76 -3.14
C ALA A 78 18.78 -1.17 -2.82
N ARG A 79 19.78 -2.02 -2.55
CA ARG A 79 21.17 -1.60 -2.35
C ARG A 79 21.76 -0.92 -3.58
N ALA A 80 21.42 -1.40 -4.77
CA ALA A 80 22.00 -0.92 -6.03
C ALA A 80 21.27 0.29 -6.63
N ARG A 81 19.94 0.34 -6.54
CA ARG A 81 19.11 1.25 -7.37
C ARG A 81 18.12 2.13 -6.59
N ARG A 82 17.73 1.76 -5.35
CA ARG A 82 16.70 2.52 -4.61
C ARG A 82 17.07 3.99 -4.43
N GLY A 83 18.35 4.27 -4.14
CA GLY A 83 18.83 5.64 -3.94
C GLY A 83 18.54 6.56 -5.12
N ALA A 84 18.75 6.06 -6.35
CA ALA A 84 18.45 6.83 -7.56
C ALA A 84 16.95 7.16 -7.66
N ILE A 85 16.07 6.15 -7.48
CA ILE A 85 14.61 6.32 -7.56
C ILE A 85 14.09 7.37 -6.55
N VAL A 86 14.63 7.38 -5.33
CA VAL A 86 14.11 8.30 -4.29
C VAL A 86 14.76 9.68 -4.33
N SER A 87 15.93 9.84 -4.97
CA SER A 87 16.70 11.09 -4.95
C SER A 87 15.94 12.30 -5.51
N ARG A 88 15.20 12.12 -6.62
CA ARG A 88 14.36 13.17 -7.20
C ARG A 88 13.21 13.54 -6.26
N VAL A 89 12.60 12.55 -5.61
CA VAL A 89 11.54 12.80 -4.63
C VAL A 89 12.07 13.58 -3.43
N ASP A 90 13.26 13.24 -2.93
CA ASP A 90 13.88 13.94 -1.81
C ASP A 90 14.16 15.42 -2.13
N THR A 91 14.52 15.71 -3.39
CA THR A 91 14.69 17.08 -3.88
C THR A 91 13.37 17.84 -3.94
N LEU A 92 12.31 17.19 -4.46
CA LEU A 92 10.98 17.81 -4.61
C LEU A 92 10.23 17.95 -3.29
N VAL A 93 10.52 17.08 -2.33
CA VAL A 93 9.82 16.98 -1.05
C VAL A 93 10.84 16.94 0.09
N PRO A 94 11.56 18.05 0.37
CA PRO A 94 12.56 18.09 1.42
C PRO A 94 11.97 17.74 2.79
N GLY A 95 12.65 16.89 3.56
CA GLY A 95 12.17 16.45 4.88
C GLY A 95 10.98 15.48 4.84
N ILE A 96 10.75 14.80 3.72
CA ILE A 96 9.78 13.69 3.65
C ILE A 96 10.10 12.62 4.70
N GLU A 97 9.10 12.22 5.47
CA GLU A 97 9.26 11.15 6.46
C GLU A 97 8.89 9.80 5.84
N ARG A 98 9.67 8.77 6.16
CA ARG A 98 9.42 7.40 5.70
C ARG A 98 9.50 6.46 6.89
N PRO A 99 8.39 6.32 7.66
CA PRO A 99 8.38 5.59 8.94
C PRO A 99 8.89 4.15 8.84
N GLY A 100 8.80 3.53 7.66
CA GLY A 100 9.40 2.24 7.42
C GLY A 100 8.97 1.58 6.13
N LEU A 101 9.60 0.43 5.87
CA LEU A 101 9.25 -0.50 4.82
C LEU A 101 9.00 -1.87 5.47
N HIS A 102 7.77 -2.36 5.38
CA HIS A 102 7.37 -3.62 5.99
C HIS A 102 7.35 -4.71 4.93
N ARG A 103 8.10 -5.80 5.17
CA ARG A 103 8.06 -7.02 4.35
C ARG A 103 6.99 -7.93 4.89
N THR A 104 6.00 -8.21 4.06
CA THR A 104 4.82 -8.97 4.44
C THR A 104 4.51 -10.07 3.44
N ARG A 105 3.61 -10.98 3.82
CA ARG A 105 2.95 -11.90 2.90
C ARG A 105 1.44 -11.82 3.08
N LEU A 106 0.70 -11.90 1.99
CA LEU A 106 -0.75 -12.08 2.06
C LEU A 106 -1.02 -13.45 2.70
N HIS A 107 -1.52 -13.43 3.93
CA HIS A 107 -1.80 -14.62 4.71
C HIS A 107 -3.21 -15.14 4.43
N ARG A 108 -4.19 -14.25 4.37
CA ARG A 108 -5.60 -14.59 4.15
C ARG A 108 -6.36 -13.40 3.57
N SER A 109 -7.34 -13.68 2.73
CA SER A 109 -8.39 -12.71 2.37
C SER A 109 -9.74 -13.21 2.87
N VAL A 110 -10.55 -12.29 3.39
CA VAL A 110 -11.95 -12.54 3.76
C VAL A 110 -12.80 -11.61 2.91
N VAL A 111 -13.64 -12.17 2.05
CA VAL A 111 -14.56 -11.41 1.19
C VAL A 111 -15.97 -11.61 1.74
N HIS A 112 -16.61 -10.52 2.13
CA HIS A 112 -17.98 -10.50 2.66
C HIS A 112 -19.01 -10.24 1.55
N ASP A 113 -18.68 -9.36 0.61
CA ASP A 113 -19.48 -9.06 -0.58
C ASP A 113 -18.55 -8.69 -1.75
N GLY A 114 -18.36 -9.63 -2.69
CA GLY A 114 -17.52 -9.44 -3.87
C GLY A 114 -18.27 -8.92 -5.11
N GLY A 115 -19.60 -8.71 -5.02
CA GLY A 115 -20.40 -8.22 -6.13
C GLY A 115 -20.47 -6.70 -6.19
N ARG A 116 -20.19 -6.03 -5.07
CA ARG A 116 -20.23 -4.57 -4.95
C ARG A 116 -18.85 -3.96 -5.13
N PRO A 117 -18.67 -2.97 -6.02
CA PRO A 117 -17.39 -2.31 -6.17
C PRO A 117 -17.06 -1.49 -4.91
N PRO A 118 -15.79 -1.47 -4.48
CA PRO A 118 -15.41 -0.72 -3.29
C PRO A 118 -15.50 0.78 -3.53
N GLY A 119 -15.94 1.50 -2.50
CA GLY A 119 -16.02 2.97 -2.44
C GLY A 119 -14.91 3.61 -1.58
N ALA A 120 -14.20 2.82 -0.76
CA ALA A 120 -13.01 3.26 -0.04
C ALA A 120 -12.04 2.08 0.19
N LEU A 121 -10.74 2.35 0.06
CA LEU A 121 -9.68 1.44 0.49
C LEU A 121 -9.04 2.01 1.76
N ALA A 122 -8.78 1.16 2.74
CA ALA A 122 -8.13 1.56 3.98
C ALA A 122 -6.98 0.62 4.32
N VAL A 123 -5.97 1.14 5.00
CA VAL A 123 -4.92 0.33 5.60
C VAL A 123 -4.91 0.56 7.10
N THR A 124 -4.93 -0.56 7.82
CA THR A 124 -4.89 -0.60 9.28
C THR A 124 -3.69 -1.45 9.70
N ARG A 125 -2.83 -0.92 10.56
CA ARG A 125 -1.79 -1.69 11.24
C ARG A 125 -2.31 -2.12 12.60
N THR A 126 -2.15 -3.38 12.95
CA THR A 126 -2.66 -3.97 14.19
C THR A 126 -1.79 -5.14 14.64
N ALA A 127 -1.96 -5.56 15.90
CA ALA A 127 -1.37 -6.80 16.38
C ALA A 127 -2.00 -8.03 15.71
N ALA A 128 -1.28 -9.14 15.71
CA ALA A 128 -1.76 -10.41 15.16
C ALA A 128 -3.10 -10.85 15.78
N GLY A 129 -3.98 -11.41 14.94
CA GLY A 129 -5.27 -11.99 15.37
C GLY A 129 -6.47 -11.03 15.43
N ALA A 130 -6.30 -9.75 15.08
CA ALA A 130 -7.43 -8.82 15.04
C ALA A 130 -8.44 -9.18 13.92
N HIS A 131 -9.68 -9.48 14.31
CA HIS A 131 -10.78 -9.66 13.38
C HIS A 131 -11.30 -8.31 12.87
N VAL A 132 -11.64 -8.23 11.58
CA VAL A 132 -12.30 -7.08 10.99
C VAL A 132 -13.66 -7.56 10.49
N ALA A 133 -14.70 -7.25 11.24
CA ALA A 133 -16.07 -7.44 10.82
C ALA A 133 -16.84 -6.19 11.26
N ALA A 134 -17.32 -5.43 10.29
CA ALA A 134 -18.10 -4.22 10.55
C ALA A 134 -19.10 -4.01 9.39
N PRO A 135 -20.27 -3.42 9.65
CA PRO A 135 -21.20 -3.05 8.60
C PRO A 135 -20.53 -2.19 7.50
N GLY A 136 -20.70 -2.60 6.25
CA GLY A 136 -20.12 -1.91 5.09
C GLY A 136 -18.69 -2.34 4.72
N LEU A 137 -18.05 -3.23 5.49
CA LEU A 137 -16.80 -3.89 5.07
C LEU A 137 -17.12 -4.93 3.97
N LEU A 138 -16.52 -4.77 2.79
CA LEU A 138 -16.69 -5.66 1.65
C LEU A 138 -15.63 -6.77 1.62
N ALA A 139 -14.38 -6.43 1.94
CA ALA A 139 -13.29 -7.39 2.04
C ALA A 139 -12.18 -6.92 2.99
N ALA A 140 -11.42 -7.86 3.52
CA ALA A 140 -10.22 -7.62 4.32
C ALA A 140 -9.10 -8.57 3.89
N HIS A 141 -7.93 -8.01 3.56
CA HIS A 141 -6.74 -8.70 3.10
C HIS A 141 -5.64 -8.59 4.15
N ILE A 142 -5.31 -9.71 4.76
CA ILE A 142 -4.46 -9.79 5.96
C ILE A 142 -3.04 -10.09 5.51
N HIS A 143 -2.16 -9.13 5.71
CA HIS A 143 -0.74 -9.21 5.47
C HIS A 143 0.00 -9.38 6.80
N LEU A 144 0.86 -10.38 6.90
CA LEU A 144 1.69 -10.62 8.08
C LEU A 144 3.16 -10.36 7.77
N THR A 145 3.87 -9.73 8.70
CA THR A 145 5.35 -9.70 8.66
C THR A 145 5.92 -11.11 8.85
N LYS A 146 7.16 -11.33 8.40
CA LYS A 146 7.80 -12.67 8.45
C LYS A 146 7.90 -13.24 9.87
N ASP A 147 8.10 -12.37 10.86
CA ASP A 147 8.13 -12.72 12.28
C ASP A 147 6.73 -12.86 12.91
N GLY A 148 5.66 -12.54 12.18
CA GLY A 148 4.29 -12.56 12.66
C GLY A 148 3.98 -11.51 13.73
N ALA A 149 4.91 -10.60 14.03
CA ALA A 149 4.73 -9.58 15.05
C ALA A 149 3.71 -8.51 14.63
N GLU A 150 3.53 -8.34 13.33
CA GLU A 150 2.81 -7.22 12.75
C GLU A 150 1.81 -7.67 11.69
N THR A 151 0.59 -7.16 11.81
CA THR A 151 -0.48 -7.37 10.84
C THR A 151 -0.84 -6.06 10.17
N PHE A 152 -0.82 -6.08 8.85
CA PHE A 152 -1.42 -5.05 8.01
C PHE A 152 -2.71 -5.59 7.45
N VAL A 153 -3.81 -4.88 7.67
CA VAL A 153 -5.09 -5.22 7.05
C VAL A 153 -5.40 -4.17 6.01
N ILE A 154 -5.49 -4.60 4.76
CA ILE A 154 -5.97 -3.77 3.65
C ILE A 154 -7.45 -4.08 3.51
N GLU A 155 -8.28 -3.07 3.71
CA GLU A 155 -9.73 -3.20 3.84
C GLU A 155 -10.44 -2.49 2.69
N GLU A 156 -11.43 -3.15 2.12
CA GLU A 156 -12.30 -2.62 1.09
C GLU A 156 -13.67 -2.33 1.70
N TRP A 157 -14.12 -1.09 1.57
CA TRP A 157 -15.36 -0.60 2.19
C TRP A 157 -16.35 -0.14 1.13
N SER A 158 -17.64 -0.26 1.45
CA SER A 158 -18.75 0.20 0.60
C SER A 158 -18.66 1.68 0.26
N ASP A 159 -18.24 2.46 1.25
CA ASP A 159 -18.11 3.91 1.18
C ASP A 159 -17.28 4.43 2.37
N ALA A 160 -16.91 5.71 2.31
CA ALA A 160 -16.13 6.35 3.37
C ALA A 160 -16.89 6.52 4.69
N ALA A 161 -18.23 6.58 4.67
CA ALA A 161 -19.04 6.82 5.87
C ALA A 161 -19.13 5.55 6.74
N ALA A 162 -19.25 4.38 6.12
CA ALA A 162 -19.17 3.08 6.79
C ALA A 162 -17.83 2.92 7.52
N LEU A 163 -16.72 3.14 6.82
CA LEU A 163 -15.39 3.14 7.43
C LEU A 163 -15.25 4.16 8.57
N GLY A 164 -15.67 5.40 8.35
CA GLY A 164 -15.61 6.44 9.37
C GLY A 164 -16.42 6.09 10.63
N THR A 165 -17.50 5.33 10.49
CA THR A 165 -18.26 4.80 11.62
C THR A 165 -17.48 3.70 12.33
N ALA A 166 -16.93 2.73 11.61
CA ALA A 166 -16.15 1.64 12.17
C ALA A 166 -14.88 2.12 12.91
N VAL A 167 -14.19 3.13 12.38
CA VAL A 167 -13.00 3.75 13.01
C VAL A 167 -13.39 4.37 14.36
N ARG A 168 -14.50 5.14 14.41
CA ARG A 168 -14.97 5.79 15.64
C ARG A 168 -15.41 4.79 16.70
N THR A 169 -16.11 3.72 16.32
CA THR A 169 -16.64 2.73 17.27
C THR A 169 -15.57 1.74 17.73
N GLY A 170 -14.58 1.44 16.88
CA GLY A 170 -13.57 0.42 17.14
C GLY A 170 -12.27 0.92 17.76
N GLY A 171 -12.07 2.24 17.90
CA GLY A 171 -10.82 2.80 18.43
C GLY A 171 -9.58 2.44 17.59
N ARG A 172 -9.77 2.21 16.28
CA ARG A 172 -8.72 1.78 15.34
C ARG A 172 -8.14 2.99 14.63
N THR A 173 -6.82 3.04 14.47
CA THR A 173 -6.19 4.00 13.53
C THR A 173 -6.18 3.38 12.15
N SER A 174 -6.94 3.97 11.23
CA SER A 174 -6.98 3.55 9.82
C SER A 174 -6.77 4.75 8.92
N LYS A 175 -6.05 4.55 7.82
CA LYS A 175 -5.82 5.60 6.83
C LYS A 175 -6.45 5.22 5.50
N ARG A 176 -7.18 6.17 4.91
CA ARG A 176 -7.91 6.00 3.66
C ARG A 176 -7.03 6.32 2.47
N TYR A 177 -7.16 5.51 1.43
CA TYR A 177 -6.32 5.55 0.25
C TYR A 177 -7.14 5.44 -1.03
N THR A 178 -6.66 6.11 -2.08
CA THR A 178 -7.14 5.93 -3.45
C THR A 178 -5.96 5.51 -4.33
N LEU A 179 -6.16 4.51 -5.20
CA LEU A 179 -5.14 4.10 -6.15
C LEU A 179 -4.81 5.27 -7.08
N HIS A 180 -3.53 5.67 -7.09
CA HIS A 180 -3.00 6.70 -7.97
C HIS A 180 -2.48 6.09 -9.26
N GLN A 181 -1.67 5.03 -9.14
CA GLN A 181 -1.10 4.33 -10.29
C GLN A 181 -0.83 2.86 -9.95
N SER A 182 -1.14 1.98 -10.89
CA SER A 182 -0.67 0.59 -10.92
C SER A 182 0.43 0.48 -11.98
N LEU A 183 1.56 -0.10 -11.61
CA LEU A 183 2.73 -0.32 -12.46
C LEU A 183 3.10 -1.80 -12.42
N GLY A 184 3.44 -2.38 -13.55
CA GLY A 184 3.80 -3.78 -13.67
C GLY A 184 4.24 -4.10 -15.09
N ARG A 185 4.73 -5.33 -15.31
CA ARG A 185 4.92 -5.83 -16.66
C ARG A 185 3.57 -6.18 -17.27
N CYS A 186 3.35 -5.78 -18.53
CA CYS A 186 2.26 -6.28 -19.36
C CYS A 186 2.43 -7.77 -19.66
#